data_AF-A0A4P5X957-F1
#
_entry.id   AF-A0A4P5X957-F1
#
_cell.length_a   1.000
_cell.length_b   1.000
_cell.length_c   1.000
_cell.angle_alpha   90.00
_cell.angle_beta   90.00
_cell.angle_gamma   90.00
#
_symmetry.space_group_name_H-M   'P 1'
#
loop_
_entity.id
_entity.type
_entity.pdbx_description
1 polymer ?
#
loop_
_entity_poly.entity_id
_entity_poly.type
_entity_poly.pdbx_seq_one_letter_code
_entity_poly.pdbx_strand_id
1 'polypeptide(L)'
;MLHRPDDWSQENADTLREIKPHEIELRRQLVAEILEYSPHASTDFLSRFTSDQLQAYLEHLQLAQKPRGNQPWIRRNNSPAVVAYRPSA
;
A
#
# COMPACT_ATOMS: atom_id res chain seq x y z
N MET A 1 7.50 -33.31 43.67
CA MET A 1 7.76 -33.98 42.38
C MET A 1 6.58 -33.62 41.47
N LEU A 2 6.55 -32.55 40.67
CA LEU A 2 7.54 -31.92 39.78
C LEU A 2 7.96 -32.86 38.62
N HIS A 3 7.07 -33.00 37.62
CA HIS A 3 7.37 -32.70 36.21
C HIS A 3 6.06 -32.81 35.39
N ARG A 4 5.49 -31.68 34.99
CA ARG A 4 4.55 -31.60 33.87
C ARG A 4 5.42 -31.16 32.69
N PRO A 5 5.58 -31.94 31.62
CA PRO A 5 6.33 -31.47 30.46
C PRO A 5 5.62 -30.26 29.89
N ASP A 6 6.35 -29.16 29.78
CA ASP A 6 6.04 -27.99 28.97
C ASP A 6 5.93 -28.41 27.49
N ASP A 7 4.79 -29.01 27.12
CA ASP A 7 4.44 -29.38 25.74
C ASP A 7 4.28 -28.13 24.85
N TRP A 8 4.20 -26.95 25.45
CA TRP A 8 3.99 -25.67 24.76
C TRP A 8 5.27 -25.07 24.13
N SER A 9 6.42 -25.74 24.26
CA SER A 9 7.71 -25.19 23.84
C SER A 9 8.25 -25.69 22.49
N GLN A 10 7.57 -26.62 21.79
CA GLN A 10 8.02 -27.11 20.48
C GLN A 10 7.08 -26.83 19.30
N GLU A 11 5.77 -26.73 19.49
CA GLU A 11 4.84 -26.48 18.35
C GLU A 11 4.91 -25.06 17.78
N ASN A 12 5.45 -24.10 18.52
CA ASN A 12 5.57 -22.71 18.06
C ASN A 12 6.94 -22.37 17.44
N ALA A 13 7.87 -23.32 17.37
CA ALA A 13 9.18 -23.13 16.72
C ALA A 13 9.13 -23.35 15.20
N ASP A 14 8.10 -24.04 14.70
CA ASP A 14 7.88 -24.32 13.27
C ASP A 14 7.10 -23.21 12.57
N THR A 15 6.63 -22.20 13.31
CA THR A 15 6.09 -20.95 12.73
C THR A 15 7.22 -19.97 12.37
N LEU A 16 8.42 -20.49 12.04
CA LEU A 16 9.39 -19.75 11.23
C LEU A 16 8.89 -19.73 9.79
N ARG A 17 7.88 -18.87 9.57
CA ARG A 17 7.50 -18.20 8.32
C ARG A 17 8.29 -18.73 7.12
N GLU A 18 7.84 -19.85 6.56
CA GLU A 18 8.22 -20.24 5.22
C GLU A 18 7.55 -19.24 4.27
N ILE A 19 8.18 -18.08 4.08
CA ILE A 19 7.77 -17.14 3.04
C ILE A 19 7.95 -17.90 1.75
N LYS A 20 6.84 -18.23 1.10
CA LYS A 20 6.87 -19.09 -0.06
C LYS A 20 7.68 -18.37 -1.15
N PRO A 21 8.56 -19.05 -1.89
CA PRO A 21 9.45 -18.40 -2.86
C PRO A 21 8.67 -17.58 -3.90
N HIS A 22 7.43 -17.98 -4.21
CA HIS A 22 6.54 -17.23 -5.09
C HIS A 22 6.08 -15.89 -4.52
N GLU A 23 5.92 -15.75 -3.19
CA GLU A 23 5.51 -14.49 -2.58
C GLU A 23 6.64 -13.45 -2.63
N ILE A 24 7.89 -13.90 -2.50
CA ILE A 24 9.08 -13.03 -2.65
C ILE A 24 9.17 -12.53 -4.09
N GLU A 25 8.99 -13.41 -5.06
CA GLU A 25 9.04 -13.06 -6.47
C GLU A 25 7.90 -12.13 -6.88
N LEU A 26 6.67 -12.44 -6.46
CA LEU A 26 5.51 -11.57 -6.69
C LEU A 26 5.75 -10.17 -6.11
N ARG A 27 6.28 -10.09 -4.89
CA ARG A 27 6.60 -8.81 -4.25
C ARG A 27 7.63 -8.00 -5.04
N ARG A 28 8.68 -8.65 -5.56
CA ARG A 28 9.70 -7.99 -6.38
C ARG A 28 9.09 -7.42 -7.67
N GLN A 29 8.22 -8.17 -8.31
CA GLN A 29 7.50 -7.74 -9.52
C GLN A 29 6.63 -6.52 -9.22
N LEU A 30 5.82 -6.56 -8.16
CA LEU A 30 4.98 -5.43 -7.74
C LEU A 30 5.81 -4.17 -7.45
N VAL A 31 6.94 -4.29 -6.75
CA VAL A 31 7.83 -3.15 -6.48
C VAL A 31 8.39 -2.56 -7.77
N ALA A 32 8.85 -3.40 -8.71
CA ALA A 32 9.36 -2.93 -9.99
C ALA A 32 8.29 -2.16 -10.77
N GLU A 33 7.07 -2.69 -10.87
CA GLU A 33 5.96 -2.01 -11.53
C GLU A 33 5.58 -0.68 -10.85
N ILE A 34 5.55 -0.64 -9.52
CA ILE A 34 5.26 0.59 -8.78
C ILE A 34 6.30 1.68 -9.09
N LEU A 35 7.58 1.33 -9.22
CA LEU A 35 8.65 2.28 -9.53
C LEU A 35 8.54 2.87 -10.94
N GLU A 36 7.99 2.13 -11.89
CA GLU A 36 7.67 2.66 -13.23
C GLU A 36 6.60 3.76 -13.17
N TYR A 37 5.62 3.65 -12.27
CA TYR A 37 4.58 4.66 -12.08
C TYR A 37 4.98 5.79 -11.11
N SER A 38 5.80 5.49 -10.10
CA SER A 38 6.21 6.40 -9.03
C SER A 38 7.72 6.29 -8.78
N PRO A 39 8.55 6.88 -9.65
CA PRO A 39 10.01 6.73 -9.58
C PRO A 39 10.65 7.36 -8.33
N HIS A 40 9.90 8.19 -7.60
CA HIS A 40 10.34 8.81 -6.35
C HIS A 40 10.01 7.98 -5.11
N ALA A 41 9.24 6.89 -5.25
CA ALA A 41 9.01 5.96 -4.15
C ALA A 41 10.33 5.22 -3.83
N SER A 42 10.74 5.19 -2.56
CA SER A 42 11.93 4.44 -2.18
C SER A 42 11.61 2.96 -1.98
N THR A 43 12.55 2.09 -2.33
CA THR A 43 12.44 0.65 -2.06
C THR A 43 12.33 0.36 -0.56
N ASP A 44 13.00 1.14 0.29
CA ASP A 44 12.87 1.07 1.75
C ASP A 44 11.43 1.34 2.21
N PHE A 45 10.78 2.36 1.64
CA PHE A 45 9.37 2.64 1.93
C PHE A 45 8.49 1.46 1.48
N LEU A 46 8.67 0.96 0.26
CA LEU A 46 7.89 -0.16 -0.28
C LEU A 46 8.13 -1.48 0.45
N SER A 47 9.28 -1.65 1.10
CA SER A 47 9.61 -2.84 1.90
C SER A 47 8.71 -3.05 3.12
N ARG A 48 8.00 -1.99 3.56
CA ARG A 48 7.17 -2.00 4.78
C ARG A 48 5.77 -2.57 4.56
N PHE A 49 5.33 -2.69 3.31
CA PHE A 49 3.96 -3.11 2.95
C PHE A 49 3.90 -4.61 2.69
N THR A 50 2.72 -5.22 2.72
CA THR A 50 2.53 -6.61 2.26
C THR A 50 2.35 -6.67 0.74
N SER A 51 2.44 -7.86 0.12
CA SER A 51 2.20 -8.01 -1.33
C SER A 51 0.79 -7.56 -1.73
N ASP A 52 -0.22 -7.84 -0.90
CA ASP A 52 -1.61 -7.40 -1.11
C ASP A 52 -1.73 -5.86 -1.09
N GLN A 53 -1.07 -5.21 -0.14
CA GLN A 53 -1.02 -3.74 -0.06
C GLN A 53 -0.28 -3.11 -1.25
N LEU A 54 0.81 -3.73 -1.70
CA LEU A 54 1.53 -3.27 -2.89
C LEU A 54 0.67 -3.42 -4.16
N GLN A 55 -0.10 -4.51 -4.26
CA GLN A 55 -1.02 -4.72 -5.37
C GLN A 55 -2.14 -3.66 -5.39
N ALA A 56 -2.79 -3.42 -4.25
CA ALA A 56 -3.81 -2.36 -4.14
C ALA A 56 -3.24 -0.95 -4.45
N TYR A 57 -2.00 -0.69 -4.04
CA TYR A 57 -1.33 0.56 -4.35
C TYR A 57 -1.03 0.70 -5.85
N LEU A 58 -0.56 -0.37 -6.50
CA LEU A 58 -0.33 -0.40 -7.94
C LEU A 58 -1.63 -0.14 -8.73
N GLU A 59 -2.74 -0.78 -8.35
CA GLU A 59 -4.06 -0.53 -8.94
C GLU A 59 -4.46 0.94 -8.80
N HIS A 60 -4.25 1.54 -7.62
CA HIS A 60 -4.50 2.94 -7.39
C HIS A 60 -3.69 3.86 -8.32
N LEU A 61 -2.39 3.57 -8.49
CA LEU A 61 -1.52 4.33 -9.40
C LEU A 61 -2.01 4.22 -10.85
N GLN A 62 -2.36 3.03 -11.31
CA GLN A 62 -2.88 2.82 -12.67
C GLN A 62 -4.19 3.59 -12.92
N LEU A 63 -5.07 3.67 -11.92
CA LEU A 63 -6.28 4.48 -12.00
C LEU A 63 -5.97 5.99 -12.05
N ALA A 64 -4.99 6.44 -11.27
CA ALA A 64 -4.59 7.84 -11.19
C ALA A 64 -3.90 8.36 -12.46
N GLN A 65 -3.26 7.47 -13.24
CA GLN A 65 -2.61 7.80 -14.51
C GLN A 65 -3.58 7.96 -15.69
N LYS A 66 -4.84 7.56 -15.53
CA LYS A 66 -5.86 7.84 -16.55
C LYS A 66 -6.01 9.36 -16.67
N PRO A 67 -6.21 9.91 -17.89
CA PRO A 67 -6.49 11.33 -18.03
C PRO A 67 -7.67 11.65 -17.11
N ARG A 68 -7.44 12.53 -16.12
CA ARG A 68 -8.53 13.16 -15.37
C ARG A 68 -9.50 13.63 -16.44
N GLY A 69 -10.73 13.11 -16.39
CA GLY A 69 -11.61 12.97 -17.56
C GLY A 69 -11.57 14.17 -18.50
N ASN A 70 -11.85 13.95 -19.78
CA ASN A 70 -11.72 14.90 -20.90
C ASN A 70 -12.43 16.27 -20.75
N GLN A 71 -13.00 16.55 -19.58
CA GLN A 71 -13.56 17.81 -19.14
C GLN A 71 -12.52 18.53 -18.26
N PRO A 72 -11.92 19.65 -18.72
CA PRO A 72 -11.13 20.49 -17.85
C PRO A 72 -12.00 20.96 -16.68
N TRP A 73 -11.40 21.13 -15.50
CA TRP A 73 -12.09 21.76 -14.39
C TRP A 73 -12.36 23.23 -14.74
N ILE A 74 -13.57 23.53 -15.19
CA ILE A 74 -14.00 24.89 -15.51
C ILE A 74 -14.63 25.48 -14.25
N ARG A 75 -13.90 26.36 -13.57
CA ARG A 75 -14.45 27.19 -12.50
C ARG A 75 -15.59 28.04 -13.08
N ARG A 76 -16.79 27.93 -12.52
CA ARG A 76 -17.92 28.80 -12.90
C ARG A 76 -17.55 30.26 -12.59
N ASN A 77 -17.88 31.18 -13.49
CA ASN A 77 -17.52 32.60 -13.37
C ASN A 77 -17.94 33.22 -12.01
N ASN A 78 -19.04 32.71 -11.44
CA ASN A 78 -19.63 33.23 -10.20
C ASN A 78 -19.18 32.49 -8.93
N SER A 79 -18.31 31.48 -9.02
CA SER A 79 -17.76 30.82 -7.84
C SER A 79 -16.60 31.68 -7.30
N PRO A 80 -16.48 31.96 -5.99
CA PRO A 80 -15.35 32.70 -5.43
C PRO A 80 -14.04 31.91 -5.55
N ALA A 81 -12.89 32.59 -5.59
CA ALA A 81 -11.57 31.94 -5.74
C ALA A 81 -11.09 31.32 -4.42
N VAL A 82 -11.56 31.90 -3.32
CA VAL A 82 -11.27 31.48 -1.95
C VAL A 82 -12.60 31.48 -1.22
N VAL A 83 -12.95 30.36 -0.60
CA VAL A 83 -14.06 30.27 0.34
C VAL A 83 -13.46 30.25 1.73
N ALA A 84 -13.65 31.33 2.50
CA ALA A 84 -13.29 31.32 3.91
C ALA A 84 -14.28 30.45 4.68
N TYR A 85 -13.76 29.47 5.42
CA TYR A 85 -14.57 28.70 6.37
C TYR A 85 -15.10 29.65 7.44
N ARG A 86 -16.43 29.83 7.50
CA ARG A 86 -17.11 30.46 8.64
C ARG A 86 -17.81 29.37 9.44
N PRO A 87 -17.39 29.07 10.67
CA PRO A 87 -18.19 28.24 11.56
C PRO A 87 -19.50 28.98 11.89
N SER A 88 -20.63 28.27 11.93
CA SER A 88 -21.89 28.85 12.41
C SER A 88 -21.80 29.05 13.92
N ALA A 89 -22.15 30.25 14.39
CA ALA A 89 -22.26 30.58 15.80
C ALA A 89 -23.52 29.96 16.43
#